data_AF-A0A0P8HT41-F1
#
_entry.id   AF-A0A0P8HT41-F1
#
_cell.length_a   1.000
_cell.length_b   1.000
_cell.length_c   1.000
_cell.angle_alpha   90.00
_cell.angle_beta   90.00
_cell.angle_gamma   90.00
#
_symmetry.space_group_name_H-M   'P 1'
#
loop_
_entity.id
_entity.type
_entity.pdbx_description
1 polymer ?
#
loop_
_entity_poly.entity_id
_entity_poly.type
_entity_poly.pdbx_seq_one_letter_code
_entity_poly.pdbx_strand_id
1 'polypeptide(L)'
;MQNTILDTEVTTIDGEVTSLQPYSGNVLLIVNVASKCGLTPQYEQLENLQKTWHQQGFSVLGFPCNQFLGQEPGSEEEIKTYCSTTWGVTFPMFSKIDVNGEGRHPLYQKLIDAAPTAVAPADSGFYERMASKGRAPLYPDDILWNFEKFLVGRDGKVLQRFSPDTTPEDPILVQTIKQALAN
;
A
#
# COMPACT_ATOMS: atom_id res chain seq x y z
N MET A 1 -2.23 22.82 12.31
CA MET A 1 -1.68 21.48 12.56
C MET A 1 -2.73 20.42 12.22
N GLN A 2 -3.19 20.36 10.96
CA GLN A 2 -4.38 19.54 10.56
C GLN A 2 -4.23 18.81 9.20
N ASN A 3 -3.03 18.77 8.61
CA ASN A 3 -2.83 18.25 7.24
C ASN A 3 -1.82 17.10 7.17
N THR A 4 -1.71 16.26 8.20
CA THR A 4 -0.82 15.10 8.12
C THR A 4 -1.52 13.92 7.43
N ILE A 5 -0.74 12.94 6.98
CA ILE A 5 -1.26 11.65 6.51
C ILE A 5 -1.98 10.93 7.66
N LEU A 6 -1.47 11.07 8.89
CA LEU A 6 -2.00 10.42 10.08
C LEU A 6 -3.43 10.86 10.42
N ASP A 7 -3.77 12.12 10.16
CA ASP A 7 -5.11 12.68 10.42
C ASP A 7 -6.16 12.29 9.36
N THR A 8 -5.78 11.51 8.34
CA THR A 8 -6.70 11.17 7.25
C THR A 8 -7.73 10.16 7.72
N GLU A 9 -9.01 10.51 7.59
CA GLU A 9 -10.12 9.60 7.86
C GLU A 9 -10.04 8.39 6.92
N VAL A 10 -10.22 7.20 7.48
CA VAL A 10 -10.26 5.92 6.79
C VAL A 10 -11.28 5.01 7.48
N THR A 11 -11.81 4.04 6.76
CA THR A 11 -12.69 3.01 7.35
C THR A 11 -11.93 1.70 7.45
N THR A 12 -11.96 1.03 8.60
CA THR A 12 -11.36 -0.29 8.77
C THR A 12 -12.13 -1.33 7.95
N ILE A 13 -11.54 -2.50 7.70
CA ILE A 13 -12.24 -3.56 6.96
C ILE A 13 -13.50 -4.07 7.68
N ASP A 14 -13.65 -3.78 8.97
CA ASP A 14 -14.82 -4.11 9.78
C ASP A 14 -15.88 -2.98 9.81
N GLY A 15 -15.67 -1.90 9.06
CA GLY A 15 -16.63 -0.80 8.91
C GLY A 15 -16.50 0.32 9.96
N GLU A 16 -15.46 0.32 10.78
CA GLU A 16 -15.21 1.39 11.76
C GLU A 16 -14.53 2.59 11.10
N VAL A 17 -15.13 3.78 11.21
CA VAL A 17 -14.51 5.03 10.77
C VAL A 17 -13.46 5.47 11.80
N THR A 18 -12.24 5.68 11.35
CA THR A 18 -11.08 6.03 12.18
C THR A 18 -10.10 6.91 11.39
N SER A 19 -8.87 7.06 11.87
CA SER A 19 -7.76 7.67 11.15
C SER A 19 -6.50 6.80 11.23
N LEU A 20 -5.38 7.29 10.70
CA LEU A 20 -4.08 6.65 10.86
C LEU A 20 -3.32 7.10 12.14
N GLN A 21 -3.90 8.00 12.94
CA GLN A 21 -3.32 8.46 14.21
C GLN A 21 -2.97 7.34 15.21
N PRO A 22 -3.73 6.22 15.32
CA PRO A 22 -3.34 5.11 16.20
C PRO A 22 -1.98 4.50 15.87
N TYR A 23 -1.47 4.72 14.65
CA TYR A 23 -0.15 4.27 14.21
C TYR A 23 0.93 5.35 14.30
N SER A 24 0.65 6.51 14.91
CA SER A 24 1.63 7.57 15.12
C SER A 24 2.86 7.04 15.85
N GLY A 25 4.05 7.43 15.40
CA GLY A 25 5.33 6.94 15.94
C GLY A 25 5.80 5.61 15.34
N ASN A 26 4.98 4.94 14.53
CA ASN A 26 5.40 3.76 13.76
C ASN A 26 5.85 4.15 12.35
N VAL A 27 6.72 3.32 11.78
CA VAL A 27 6.98 3.29 10.34
C VAL A 27 5.83 2.51 9.67
N LEU A 28 5.19 3.10 8.66
CA LEU A 28 4.04 2.50 7.99
C LEU A 28 4.39 2.12 6.55
N LEU A 29 4.02 0.91 6.15
CA LEU A 29 4.02 0.50 4.74
C LEU A 29 2.57 0.43 4.26
N ILE A 30 2.11 1.48 3.57
CA ILE A 30 0.76 1.57 3.02
C ILE A 30 0.75 0.94 1.63
N VAL A 31 -0.17 0.01 1.38
CA VAL A 31 -0.21 -0.78 0.13
C VAL A 31 -1.62 -0.85 -0.42
N ASN A 32 -1.82 -0.58 -1.71
CA ASN A 32 -3.09 -0.89 -2.39
C ASN A 32 -3.08 -2.37 -2.79
N VAL A 33 -4.04 -3.15 -2.33
CA VAL A 33 -4.00 -4.62 -2.48
C VAL A 33 -5.17 -5.15 -3.31
N ALA A 34 -4.99 -6.35 -3.84
CA ALA A 34 -5.98 -7.07 -4.64
C ALA A 34 -5.89 -8.60 -4.43
N SER A 35 -7.03 -9.28 -4.30
CA SER A 35 -7.11 -10.73 -4.12
C SER A 35 -6.92 -11.56 -5.40
N LYS A 36 -7.24 -11.00 -6.58
CA LYS A 36 -7.19 -11.72 -7.88
C LYS A 36 -6.13 -11.14 -8.82
N CYS A 37 -4.97 -10.78 -8.27
CA CYS A 37 -3.86 -10.20 -9.01
C CYS A 37 -2.71 -11.22 -9.19
N GLY A 38 -1.94 -11.10 -10.28
CA GLY A 38 -0.70 -11.87 -10.43
C GLY A 38 0.37 -11.53 -9.38
N LEU A 39 0.22 -10.38 -8.69
CA LEU A 39 1.10 -9.94 -7.61
C LEU A 39 0.56 -10.31 -6.21
N THR A 40 -0.62 -10.95 -6.12
CA THR A 40 -1.22 -11.38 -4.84
C THR A 40 -0.29 -12.23 -3.96
N PRO A 41 0.64 -13.06 -4.49
CA PRO A 41 1.63 -13.74 -3.65
C PRO A 41 2.50 -12.81 -2.78
N GLN A 42 2.56 -11.50 -3.06
CA GLN A 42 3.23 -10.54 -2.20
C GLN A 42 2.60 -10.41 -0.80
N TYR A 43 1.35 -10.85 -0.58
CA TYR A 43 0.76 -10.88 0.77
C TYR A 43 1.61 -11.68 1.78
N GLU A 44 2.18 -12.80 1.35
CA GLU A 44 3.06 -13.61 2.21
C GLU A 44 4.28 -12.80 2.66
N GLN A 45 4.92 -12.09 1.73
CA GLN A 45 6.09 -11.26 2.02
C GLN A 45 5.73 -10.03 2.86
N LEU A 46 4.57 -9.40 2.61
CA LEU A 46 4.06 -8.32 3.47
C LEU A 46 3.83 -8.80 4.90
N GLU A 47 3.26 -9.99 5.06
CA GLU A 47 3.05 -10.60 6.37
C GLU A 47 4.38 -10.95 7.06
N ASN A 48 5.39 -11.40 6.31
CA ASN A 48 6.74 -11.60 6.83
C ASN A 48 7.34 -10.29 7.37
N LEU A 49 7.21 -9.19 6.64
CA LEU A 49 7.65 -7.87 7.12
C LEU A 49 6.90 -7.45 8.40
N GLN A 50 5.57 -7.63 8.41
CA GLN A 50 4.74 -7.35 9.58
C GLN A 50 5.28 -8.10 10.80
N LYS A 51 5.40 -9.44 10.71
CA LYS A 51 5.91 -10.27 11.81
C LYS A 51 7.32 -9.87 12.25
N THR A 52 8.18 -9.53 11.30
CA THR A 52 9.60 -9.23 11.57
C THR A 52 9.78 -7.92 12.33
N TRP A 53 9.06 -6.87 11.97
CA TRP A 53 9.32 -5.51 12.48
C TRP A 53 8.22 -4.92 13.33
N HIS A 54 7.06 -5.56 13.47
CA HIS A 54 5.94 -4.98 14.23
C HIS A 54 6.33 -4.54 15.65
N GLN A 55 7.08 -5.37 16.37
CA GLN A 55 7.58 -5.06 17.71
C GLN A 55 8.61 -3.91 17.77
N GLN A 56 9.15 -3.48 16.62
CA GLN A 56 10.09 -2.37 16.48
C GLN A 56 9.39 -1.05 16.08
N GLY A 57 8.05 -1.06 16.07
CA GLY A 57 7.23 0.08 15.64
C GLY A 57 7.08 0.16 14.14
N PHE A 58 6.73 -0.97 13.50
CA PHE A 58 6.37 -1.05 12.09
C PHE A 58 4.94 -1.56 11.92
N SER A 59 4.25 -1.14 10.86
CA SER A 59 3.01 -1.78 10.43
C SER A 59 2.84 -1.72 8.92
N VAL A 60 2.43 -2.83 8.31
CA VAL A 60 1.78 -2.82 7.00
C VAL A 60 0.34 -2.35 7.17
N LEU A 61 -0.19 -1.57 6.23
CA LEU A 61 -1.58 -1.14 6.17
C LEU A 61 -2.14 -1.44 4.78
N GLY A 62 -3.05 -2.40 4.69
CA GLY A 62 -3.61 -2.88 3.42
C GLY A 62 -4.91 -2.18 3.04
N PHE A 63 -4.94 -1.58 1.85
CA PHE A 63 -6.11 -0.89 1.29
C PHE A 63 -6.60 -1.60 0.02
N PRO A 64 -7.65 -2.42 0.10
CA PRO A 64 -8.21 -3.09 -1.08
C PRO A 64 -8.63 -2.08 -2.15
N CYS A 65 -8.35 -2.38 -3.42
CA CYS A 65 -8.74 -1.50 -4.53
C CYS A 65 -9.16 -2.33 -5.75
N ASN A 66 -10.30 -1.97 -6.34
CA ASN A 66 -10.88 -2.72 -7.47
C ASN A 66 -10.68 -2.03 -8.84
N GLN A 67 -9.97 -0.90 -8.89
CA GLN A 67 -9.80 -0.10 -10.11
C GLN A 67 -8.93 -0.79 -11.19
N PHE A 68 -8.11 -1.76 -10.78
CA PHE A 68 -7.19 -2.45 -11.68
C PHE A 68 -7.78 -3.77 -12.17
N LEU A 69 -8.52 -3.72 -13.28
CA LEU A 69 -9.21 -4.86 -13.93
C LEU A 69 -10.20 -5.63 -13.03
N GLY A 70 -10.80 -4.98 -12.04
CA GLY A 70 -11.77 -5.66 -11.19
C GLY A 70 -11.16 -6.79 -10.35
N GLN A 71 -9.88 -6.68 -9.98
CA GLN A 71 -9.13 -7.72 -9.28
C GLN A 71 -9.42 -7.81 -7.77
N GLU A 72 -10.32 -6.98 -7.24
CA GLU A 72 -10.79 -7.00 -5.86
C GLU A 72 -12.33 -6.88 -5.79
N PRO A 73 -13.07 -7.85 -6.38
CA PRO A 73 -14.51 -7.73 -6.56
C PRO A 73 -15.31 -8.01 -5.27
N GLY A 74 -14.68 -8.62 -4.26
CA GLY A 74 -15.38 -9.09 -3.06
C GLY A 74 -15.87 -7.96 -2.16
N SER A 75 -16.74 -8.34 -1.22
CA SER A 75 -17.09 -7.54 -0.05
C SER A 75 -15.92 -7.47 0.94
N GLU A 76 -15.98 -6.54 1.88
CA GLU A 76 -14.99 -6.39 2.95
C GLU A 76 -14.82 -7.68 3.76
N GLU A 77 -15.91 -8.40 4.05
CA GLU A 77 -15.89 -9.68 4.76
C GLU A 77 -15.22 -10.78 3.93
N GLU A 78 -15.52 -10.87 2.64
CA GLU A 78 -14.90 -11.82 1.72
C GLU A 78 -13.39 -11.56 1.58
N ILE A 79 -12.99 -10.29 1.47
CA ILE A 79 -11.59 -9.87 1.36
C ILE A 79 -10.85 -10.20 2.66
N LYS A 80 -11.40 -9.84 3.82
CA LYS A 80 -10.82 -10.14 5.14
C LYS A 80 -10.63 -11.65 5.32
N THR A 81 -11.64 -12.43 4.98
CA THR A 81 -11.59 -13.89 5.06
C THR A 81 -10.54 -14.44 4.10
N TYR A 82 -10.49 -13.98 2.86
CA TYR A 82 -9.50 -14.42 1.87
C TYR A 82 -8.07 -14.14 2.34
N CYS A 83 -7.77 -12.90 2.76
CA CYS A 83 -6.45 -12.48 3.21
C CYS A 83 -5.98 -13.29 4.43
N SER A 84 -6.84 -13.46 5.42
CA SER A 84 -6.49 -14.20 6.64
C SER A 84 -6.35 -15.70 6.41
N THR A 85 -7.29 -16.34 5.72
CA THR A 85 -7.30 -17.80 5.55
C THR A 85 -6.31 -18.31 4.50
N THR A 86 -6.05 -17.53 3.45
CA THR A 86 -5.16 -17.95 2.35
C THR A 86 -3.71 -17.55 2.60
N TRP A 87 -3.50 -16.35 3.15
CA TRP A 87 -2.16 -15.76 3.26
C TRP A 87 -1.70 -15.55 4.70
N GLY A 88 -2.54 -15.84 5.69
CA GLY A 88 -2.20 -15.64 7.10
C GLY A 88 -2.00 -14.17 7.48
N VAL A 89 -2.64 -13.24 6.75
CA VAL A 89 -2.52 -11.79 7.00
C VAL A 89 -2.99 -11.46 8.41
N THR A 90 -2.10 -10.82 9.18
CA THR A 90 -2.38 -10.29 10.52
C THR A 90 -2.25 -8.77 10.59
N PHE A 91 -1.67 -8.14 9.57
CA PHE A 91 -1.60 -6.69 9.50
C PHE A 91 -2.99 -6.04 9.29
N PRO A 92 -3.19 -4.79 9.74
CA PRO A 92 -4.44 -4.07 9.56
C PRO A 92 -4.89 -3.94 8.09
N MET A 93 -6.16 -4.24 7.87
CA MET A 93 -6.85 -4.08 6.60
C MET A 93 -7.95 -3.02 6.72
N PHE A 94 -8.14 -2.27 5.65
CA PHE A 94 -9.12 -1.18 5.56
C PHE A 94 -10.23 -1.52 4.56
N SER A 95 -11.31 -0.73 4.56
CA SER A 95 -12.34 -0.81 3.53
C SER A 95 -11.75 -0.51 2.16
N LYS A 96 -12.43 -1.00 1.12
CA LYS A 96 -12.04 -0.76 -0.26
C LYS A 96 -12.09 0.73 -0.59
N ILE A 97 -11.08 1.23 -1.30
CA ILE A 97 -10.99 2.62 -1.72
C ILE A 97 -10.57 2.75 -3.19
N ASP A 98 -10.90 3.89 -3.78
CA ASP A 98 -10.36 4.33 -5.06
C ASP A 98 -9.04 5.06 -4.84
N VAL A 99 -8.03 4.72 -5.64
CA VAL A 99 -6.67 5.28 -5.54
C VAL A 99 -6.32 6.21 -6.70
N ASN A 100 -7.12 6.21 -7.76
CA ASN A 100 -6.99 7.06 -8.95
C ASN A 100 -8.33 7.71 -9.35
N GLY A 101 -8.26 8.72 -10.22
CA GLY A 101 -9.43 9.41 -10.78
C GLY A 101 -10.09 10.41 -9.82
N GLU A 102 -11.25 10.94 -10.22
CA GLU A 102 -11.98 11.97 -9.45
C GLU A 102 -12.43 11.48 -8.07
N GLY A 103 -12.65 10.16 -7.93
CA GLY A 103 -13.01 9.50 -6.66
C GLY A 103 -11.81 9.12 -5.79
N ARG A 104 -10.57 9.50 -6.16
CA ARG A 104 -9.37 9.15 -5.40
C ARG A 104 -9.52 9.54 -3.93
N HIS A 105 -9.29 8.56 -3.06
CA HIS A 105 -9.38 8.75 -1.63
C HIS A 105 -8.35 9.79 -1.14
N PRO A 106 -8.69 10.69 -0.19
CA PRO A 106 -7.79 11.73 0.30
C PRO A 106 -6.43 11.22 0.80
N LEU A 107 -6.38 9.98 1.33
CA LEU A 107 -5.13 9.33 1.72
C LEU A 107 -4.19 9.17 0.53
N TYR A 108 -4.67 8.60 -0.58
CA TYR A 108 -3.84 8.37 -1.77
C TYR A 108 -3.48 9.68 -2.47
N GLN A 109 -4.35 10.70 -2.42
CA GLN A 109 -3.98 12.03 -2.89
C GLN A 109 -2.76 12.58 -2.13
N LYS A 110 -2.80 12.58 -0.79
CA LYS A 110 -1.68 13.04 0.05
C LYS A 110 -0.41 12.23 -0.16
N LEU A 111 -0.53 10.91 -0.33
CA LEU A 111 0.61 10.01 -0.57
C LEU A 111 1.29 10.31 -1.92
N ILE A 112 0.50 10.48 -2.97
CA ILE A 112 0.99 10.81 -4.32
C ILE A 112 1.58 12.23 -4.34
N ASP A 113 0.92 13.22 -3.71
CA ASP A 113 1.43 14.59 -3.64
C ASP A 113 2.81 14.66 -2.96
N ALA A 114 3.02 13.86 -1.91
CA ALA A 114 4.27 13.81 -1.18
C ALA A 114 5.37 12.99 -1.90
N ALA A 115 4.98 11.99 -2.68
CA ALA A 115 5.90 11.14 -3.45
C ALA A 115 5.29 10.81 -4.83
N PRO A 116 5.39 11.74 -5.81
CA PRO A 116 4.70 11.58 -7.10
C PRO A 116 5.35 10.53 -8.01
N THR A 117 6.58 10.11 -7.72
CA THR A 117 7.34 9.16 -8.54
C THR A 117 7.69 7.92 -7.74
N ALA A 118 7.33 6.75 -8.26
CA ALA A 118 7.73 5.46 -7.70
C ALA A 118 9.16 5.11 -8.12
N VAL A 119 9.97 4.59 -7.18
CA VAL A 119 11.18 3.85 -7.54
C VAL A 119 10.80 2.43 -7.94
N ALA A 120 11.54 1.87 -8.89
CA ALA A 120 11.36 0.51 -9.36
C ALA A 120 12.71 -0.25 -9.29
N PRO A 121 12.70 -1.60 -9.29
CA PRO A 121 13.91 -2.38 -9.44
C PRO A 121 14.67 -2.00 -10.72
N ALA A 122 16.00 -2.10 -10.71
CA ALA A 122 16.86 -1.63 -11.81
C ALA A 122 16.49 -2.24 -13.18
N ASP A 123 16.05 -3.50 -13.18
CA ASP A 123 15.66 -4.25 -14.39
C ASP A 123 14.12 -4.32 -14.56
N SER A 124 13.38 -3.40 -13.94
CA SER A 124 11.92 -3.37 -14.08
C SER A 124 11.51 -3.02 -15.50
N GLY A 125 10.83 -3.96 -16.15
CA GLY A 125 10.04 -3.71 -17.37
C GLY A 125 8.54 -3.65 -17.09
N PHE A 126 8.14 -3.39 -15.84
CA PHE A 126 6.73 -3.47 -15.44
C PHE A 126 5.91 -2.38 -16.10
N TYR A 127 6.39 -1.14 -16.09
CA TYR A 127 5.69 -0.02 -16.72
C TYR A 127 5.48 -0.27 -18.21
N GLU A 128 6.52 -0.63 -18.95
CA GLU A 128 6.49 -0.90 -20.40
C GLU A 128 5.51 -2.03 -20.71
N ARG A 129 5.50 -3.10 -19.90
CA ARG A 129 4.57 -4.22 -20.07
C ARG A 129 3.11 -3.84 -19.79
N MET A 130 2.87 -2.91 -18.87
CA MET A 130 1.52 -2.40 -18.62
C MET A 130 1.08 -1.46 -19.73
N ALA A 131 1.95 -0.54 -20.14
CA ALA A 131 1.73 0.36 -21.26
C ALA A 131 1.47 -0.38 -22.57
N SER A 132 2.24 -1.43 -22.87
CA SER A 132 2.06 -2.25 -24.08
C SER A 132 0.70 -2.97 -24.13
N LYS A 133 0.02 -3.10 -22.99
CA LYS A 133 -1.32 -3.70 -22.86
C LYS A 133 -2.43 -2.65 -22.80
N GLY A 134 -2.12 -1.37 -23.03
CA GLY A 134 -3.07 -0.26 -22.90
C GLY A 134 -3.47 0.01 -21.44
N ARG A 135 -2.61 -0.33 -20.49
CA ARG A 135 -2.85 -0.20 -19.04
C ARG A 135 -1.84 0.75 -18.38
N ALA A 136 -1.31 1.69 -19.17
CA ALA A 136 -0.57 2.80 -18.61
C ALA A 136 -1.50 3.64 -17.72
N PRO A 137 -0.98 4.27 -16.67
CA PRO A 137 -1.73 5.22 -15.88
C PRO A 137 -2.19 6.40 -16.75
N LEU A 138 -3.30 7.04 -16.38
CA LEU A 138 -3.83 8.19 -17.12
C LEU A 138 -2.94 9.41 -16.91
N TYR A 139 -2.52 9.65 -15.67
CA TYR A 139 -1.54 10.68 -15.31
C TYR A 139 -0.23 10.06 -14.84
N PRO A 140 0.94 10.70 -15.05
CA PRO A 140 2.24 10.12 -14.71
C PRO A 140 2.41 9.73 -13.23
N ASP A 141 1.68 10.40 -12.34
CA ASP A 141 1.71 10.22 -10.88
C ASP A 141 0.60 9.29 -10.35
N ASP A 142 -0.35 8.87 -11.19
CA ASP A 142 -1.35 7.88 -10.80
C ASP A 142 -0.71 6.58 -10.33
N ILE A 143 -1.42 5.83 -9.49
CA ILE A 143 -1.04 4.46 -9.13
C ILE A 143 -1.05 3.61 -10.40
N LEU A 144 0.05 2.93 -10.66
CA LEU A 144 0.27 2.14 -11.88
C LEU A 144 -0.53 0.84 -11.84
N TRP A 145 -0.54 0.15 -10.68
CA TRP A 145 -1.21 -1.13 -10.53
C TRP A 145 -1.47 -1.48 -9.05
N ASN A 146 -2.10 -2.64 -8.82
CA ASN A 146 -2.14 -3.29 -7.51
C ASN A 146 -0.73 -3.52 -6.96
N PHE A 147 -0.60 -3.46 -5.63
CA PHE A 147 0.62 -3.65 -4.85
C PHE A 147 1.64 -2.52 -4.99
N GLU A 148 1.22 -1.30 -5.30
CA GLU A 148 2.09 -0.13 -5.13
C GLU A 148 2.20 0.22 -3.64
N LYS A 149 3.35 0.76 -3.22
CA LYS A 149 3.70 0.84 -1.80
C LYS A 149 4.22 2.22 -1.45
N PHE A 150 3.79 2.74 -0.30
CA PHE A 150 4.32 3.98 0.27
C PHE A 150 4.88 3.69 1.65
N LEU A 151 6.14 4.05 1.86
CA LEU A 151 6.75 4.03 3.17
C LEU A 151 6.57 5.40 3.82
N VAL A 152 5.99 5.41 5.02
CA VAL A 152 5.76 6.60 5.84
C VAL A 152 6.58 6.47 7.12
N GLY A 153 7.30 7.52 7.49
CA GLY A 153 8.13 7.57 8.68
C GLY A 153 7.31 7.74 9.97
N ARG A 154 8.00 7.63 11.10
CA ARG A 154 7.41 7.77 12.45
C ARG A 154 6.72 9.11 12.68
N ASP A 155 7.13 10.15 11.97
CA ASP A 155 6.58 11.51 12.01
C ASP A 155 5.40 11.73 11.05
N GLY A 156 4.97 10.69 10.33
CA GLY A 156 3.87 10.75 9.38
C GLY A 156 4.23 11.31 8.00
N LYS A 157 5.52 11.54 7.69
CA LYS A 157 5.96 11.97 6.36
C LYS A 157 6.22 10.77 5.44
N VAL A 158 5.87 10.91 4.16
CA VAL A 158 6.24 9.92 3.14
C VAL A 158 7.75 9.97 2.91
N LEU A 159 8.38 8.80 2.99
CA LEU A 159 9.80 8.62 2.77
C LEU A 159 10.09 8.15 1.34
N GLN A 160 9.28 7.22 0.83
CA GLN A 160 9.50 6.62 -0.49
C GLN A 160 8.21 5.99 -1.03
N ARG A 161 8.02 6.07 -2.35
CA ARG A 161 7.02 5.33 -3.12
C ARG A 161 7.72 4.25 -3.95
N PHE A 162 7.16 3.05 -4.01
CA PHE A 162 7.73 1.88 -4.71
C PHE A 162 6.74 1.32 -5.72
N SER A 163 7.25 0.93 -6.88
CA SER A 163 6.45 0.35 -7.96
C SER A 163 5.78 -0.97 -7.55
N PRO A 164 4.69 -1.37 -8.24
CA PRO A 164 4.01 -2.64 -8.00
C PRO A 164 4.91 -3.88 -7.93
N ASP A 165 5.94 -3.93 -8.79
CA ASP A 165 6.87 -5.05 -8.92
C ASP A 165 8.09 -4.98 -8.01
N THR A 166 8.25 -3.89 -7.24
CA THR A 166 9.15 -3.91 -6.08
C THR A 166 8.54 -4.86 -5.05
N THR A 167 9.10 -6.06 -4.89
CA THR A 167 8.57 -7.03 -3.92
C THR A 167 8.82 -6.53 -2.49
N PRO A 168 8.01 -6.93 -1.49
CA PRO A 168 8.25 -6.53 -0.09
C PRO A 168 9.61 -6.97 0.45
N GLU A 169 10.20 -8.02 -0.12
CA GLU A 169 11.56 -8.48 0.24
C GLU A 169 12.66 -7.89 -0.65
N ASP A 170 12.33 -6.99 -1.58
CA ASP A 170 13.31 -6.32 -2.42
C ASP A 170 14.34 -5.55 -1.57
N PRO A 171 15.65 -5.63 -1.88
CA PRO A 171 16.68 -4.96 -1.09
C PRO A 171 16.46 -3.47 -0.91
N ILE A 172 15.96 -2.75 -1.92
CA ILE A 172 15.74 -1.30 -1.84
C ILE A 172 14.65 -1.01 -0.80
N LEU A 173 13.54 -1.75 -0.85
CA LEU A 173 12.44 -1.58 0.10
C LEU A 173 12.88 -1.97 1.52
N VAL A 174 13.49 -3.15 1.71
CA VAL A 174 13.97 -3.64 3.01
C VAL A 174 14.99 -2.69 3.63
N GLN A 175 15.93 -2.17 2.83
CA GLN A 175 16.93 -1.20 3.31
C GLN A 175 16.26 0.11 3.75
N THR A 176 15.28 0.59 3.00
CA THR A 176 14.56 1.83 3.32
C THR A 176 13.77 1.66 4.62
N ILE A 177 13.12 0.51 4.85
CA ILE A 177 12.45 0.23 6.14
C ILE A 177 13.45 0.20 7.30
N LYS A 178 14.59 -0.48 7.15
CA LYS A 178 15.62 -0.53 8.20
C LYS A 178 16.12 0.87 8.58
N GLN A 179 16.34 1.73 7.58
CA GLN A 179 16.74 3.12 7.82
C GLN A 179 15.64 3.90 8.54
N ALA A 180 14.38 3.74 8.13
CA ALA A 180 13.25 4.40 8.78
C ALA A 180 13.06 3.97 10.23
N LEU A 181 13.31 2.69 10.56
CA LEU A 181 13.18 2.16 11.91
C LEU A 181 14.30 2.59 12.87
N ALA A 182 15.48 2.89 12.32
CA ALA A 182 16.66 3.32 13.08
C ALA A 182 16.61 4.80 13.50
N ASN A 183 15.70 5.58 12.91
CA ASN A 183 15.43 6.97 13.25
C ASN A 183 14.36 7.08 14.34
#